data_AF-A0AAD8ABB9-F1
#
_entry.id   AF-A0AAD8ABB9-F1
#
_cell.length_a   1.000
_cell.length_b   1.000
_cell.length_c   1.000
_cell.angle_alpha   90.00
_cell.angle_beta   90.00
_cell.angle_gamma   90.00
#
_symmetry.space_group_name_H-M   'P 1'
#
loop_
_entity.id
_entity.type
_entity.pdbx_description
1 polymer ?
#
loop_
_entity_poly.entity_id
_entity_poly.type
_entity_poly.pdbx_seq_one_letter_code
_entity_poly.pdbx_strand_id
1 'polypeptide(L)'
;HRNISIGEVPPWCVNTKEDTRTRNAACRNLCGFLNTGLGGTIYIGILDKGVVQGVRLTQYQLDHLLLSLRDSLDNFSPPVPRFMYHTQIVPVLEAGDPYPTEFLPCPEWVRAEPHYLRSHMLCWCDYDSLGQFHNGILPMSFVVEITVLPVDKEDPCIKALMPGLKIPTLPVFQCEDGQVYFRKHSSIVKYSMTDIMEQAKEEVAIYYMPQLMGAWKRWKMISSLLELVKKMFPQQEKVIDEIFSNSKGEAVPESSISD
;
A
#
# COMPACT_ATOMS: atom_id res chain seq x y z
N HIS A 1 -1.34 6.38 21.50
CA HIS A 1 -0.27 5.56 20.90
C HIS A 1 -0.73 4.16 20.53
N ARG A 2 -1.77 3.62 21.19
CA ARG A 2 -2.48 2.40 20.78
C ARG A 2 -3.47 2.70 19.65
N ASN A 3 -3.76 1.70 18.83
CA ASN A 3 -4.59 1.71 17.61
C ASN A 3 -3.77 1.71 16.30
N ILE A 4 -2.54 1.21 16.32
CA ILE A 4 -1.82 1.00 15.06
C ILE A 4 -2.26 -0.32 14.44
N SER A 5 -2.20 -1.39 15.24
CA SER A 5 -2.71 -2.72 14.88
C SER A 5 -4.20 -2.89 15.19
N ILE A 6 -4.84 -3.86 14.53
CA ILE A 6 -6.23 -4.27 14.74
C ILE A 6 -6.38 -4.95 16.10
N GLY A 7 -5.38 -5.74 16.52
CA GLY A 7 -5.38 -6.40 17.83
C GLY A 7 -5.35 -5.45 19.02
N GLU A 8 -4.85 -4.22 18.83
CA GLU A 8 -4.86 -3.17 19.84
C GLU A 8 -6.21 -2.46 19.98
N VAL A 9 -7.08 -2.53 18.96
CA VAL A 9 -8.39 -1.89 19.02
C VAL A 9 -9.27 -2.67 19.98
N PRO A 10 -9.79 -2.05 21.06
CA PRO A 10 -10.59 -2.78 22.01
C PRO A 10 -11.87 -3.35 21.41
N PRO A 11 -12.33 -4.54 21.85
CA PRO A 11 -13.50 -5.20 21.27
C PRO A 11 -14.79 -4.39 21.47
N TRP A 12 -14.88 -3.58 22.54
CA TRP A 12 -16.03 -2.70 22.79
C TRP A 12 -16.10 -1.48 21.85
N CYS A 13 -15.10 -1.25 21.01
CA CYS A 13 -15.15 -0.23 19.96
C CYS A 13 -15.80 -0.74 18.66
N VAL A 14 -16.17 -2.02 18.60
CA VAL A 14 -16.81 -2.66 17.45
C VAL A 14 -18.28 -2.93 17.77
N ASN A 15 -19.18 -2.31 17.02
CA ASN A 15 -20.61 -2.61 17.08
C ASN A 15 -20.90 -3.82 16.18
N THR A 16 -21.03 -5.00 16.78
CA THR A 16 -21.26 -6.26 16.07
C THR A 16 -22.60 -6.34 15.36
N LYS A 17 -23.59 -5.51 15.72
CA LYS A 17 -24.92 -5.55 15.11
C LYS A 17 -24.99 -4.78 13.78
N GLU A 18 -24.22 -3.70 13.67
CA GLU A 18 -24.25 -2.80 12.51
C GLU A 18 -22.94 -2.85 11.70
N ASP A 19 -21.97 -3.65 12.13
CA ASP A 19 -20.58 -3.67 11.63
C ASP A 19 -19.93 -2.26 11.61
N THR A 20 -20.41 -1.37 12.49
CA THR A 20 -19.87 -0.02 12.65
C THR A 20 -18.76 -0.04 13.70
N ARG A 21 -17.70 0.73 13.47
CA ARG A 21 -16.59 0.89 14.42
C ARG A 21 -16.45 2.34 14.82
N THR A 22 -16.40 2.60 16.11
CA THR A 22 -16.14 3.96 16.64
C THR A 22 -14.67 4.34 16.53
N ARG A 23 -13.78 3.35 16.48
CA ARG A 23 -12.33 3.51 16.30
C ARG A 23 -11.81 2.52 15.28
N ASN A 24 -10.95 2.99 14.39
CA ASN A 24 -10.29 2.17 13.38
C ASN A 24 -8.79 2.12 13.64
N ALA A 25 -8.18 0.98 13.34
CA ALA A 25 -6.73 0.82 13.35
C ALA A 25 -6.09 1.62 12.20
N ALA A 26 -4.93 2.22 12.47
CA ALA A 26 -4.19 2.99 11.47
C ALA A 26 -3.69 2.12 10.31
N CYS A 27 -3.38 0.84 10.56
CA CYS A 27 -2.95 -0.12 9.54
C CYS A 27 -3.89 -0.22 8.34
N ARG A 28 -5.22 -0.04 8.52
CA ARG A 28 -6.20 -0.01 7.42
C ARG A 28 -5.94 1.14 6.45
N ASN A 29 -5.58 2.30 6.98
CA ASN A 29 -5.23 3.47 6.18
C ASN A 29 -3.89 3.25 5.47
N LEU A 30 -2.91 2.67 6.16
CA LEU A 30 -1.60 2.34 5.57
C LEU A 30 -1.75 1.37 4.41
N CYS A 31 -2.51 0.29 4.59
CA CYS A 31 -2.84 -0.67 3.53
C CYS A 31 -3.52 0.03 2.34
N GLY A 32 -4.49 0.89 2.61
CA GLY A 32 -5.15 1.72 1.60
C GLY A 32 -4.19 2.57 0.77
N PHE A 33 -3.22 3.23 1.41
CA PHE A 33 -2.21 4.04 0.73
C PHE A 33 -1.24 3.20 -0.10
N LEU A 34 -0.72 2.12 0.49
CA LEU A 34 0.21 1.20 -0.17
C LEU A 34 -0.39 0.63 -1.47
N ASN A 35 -1.64 0.17 -1.39
CA ASN A 35 -2.32 -0.46 -2.53
C ASN A 35 -2.69 0.52 -3.64
N THR A 36 -2.85 1.81 -3.34
CA THR A 36 -3.05 2.82 -4.39
C THR A 36 -1.77 3.20 -5.13
N GLY A 37 -0.59 2.93 -4.55
CA GLY A 37 0.70 3.30 -5.13
C GLY A 37 1.01 4.80 -5.16
N LEU A 38 0.06 5.67 -4.83
CA LEU A 38 0.26 7.13 -4.77
C LEU A 38 0.91 7.59 -3.46
N GLY A 39 1.03 6.70 -2.47
CA GLY A 39 1.49 7.03 -1.14
C GLY A 39 0.49 7.89 -0.37
N GLY A 40 0.98 8.53 0.71
CA GLY A 40 0.21 9.44 1.53
C GLY A 40 0.66 9.43 2.98
N THR A 41 0.14 10.39 3.75
CA THR A 41 0.59 10.61 5.12
C THR A 41 -0.57 10.47 6.11
N ILE A 42 -0.30 9.76 7.21
CA ILE A 42 -1.18 9.69 8.38
C ILE A 42 -0.57 10.56 9.47
N TYR A 43 -1.38 11.46 10.01
CA TYR A 43 -1.02 12.26 11.18
C TYR A 43 -1.76 11.75 12.40
N ILE A 44 -1.02 11.45 13.46
CA ILE A 44 -1.57 11.11 14.77
C ILE A 44 -1.34 12.33 15.67
N GLY A 45 -2.43 12.90 16.21
CA GLY A 45 -2.39 14.13 17.01
C GLY A 45 -2.83 15.40 16.29
N ILE A 46 -3.36 15.27 15.07
CA ILE A 46 -4.02 16.37 14.35
C ILE A 46 -5.52 16.08 14.28
N LEU A 47 -6.34 17.07 14.63
CA LEU A 47 -7.80 16.99 14.55
C LEU A 47 -8.26 17.23 13.10
N ASP A 48 -9.44 16.71 12.73
CA ASP A 48 -10.00 16.84 11.37
C ASP A 48 -10.18 18.29 10.90
N LYS A 49 -10.25 19.24 11.83
CA LYS A 49 -10.31 20.69 11.55
C LYS A 49 -8.94 21.30 11.23
N GLY A 50 -7.88 20.50 11.16
CA GLY A 50 -6.51 20.95 10.95
C GLY A 50 -5.86 21.54 12.21
N VAL A 51 -6.42 21.30 13.40
CA VAL A 51 -5.86 21.80 14.66
C VAL A 51 -4.84 20.79 15.20
N VAL A 52 -3.63 21.27 15.44
CA VAL A 52 -2.56 20.48 16.07
C VAL A 52 -2.81 20.41 17.57
N GLN A 53 -3.18 19.23 18.05
CA GLN A 53 -3.37 18.96 19.49
C GLN A 53 -2.16 18.20 20.07
N GLY A 54 -1.54 17.36 19.24
CA GLY A 54 -0.57 16.36 19.66
C GLY A 54 -1.21 15.25 20.50
N VAL A 55 -0.39 14.25 20.80
CA VAL A 55 -0.68 13.18 21.75
C VAL A 55 0.40 13.22 22.81
N ARG A 56 0.01 13.28 24.08
CA ARG A 56 0.95 13.22 25.20
C ARG A 56 1.52 11.81 25.30
N LEU A 57 2.83 11.68 25.10
CA LEU A 57 3.50 10.39 25.08
C LEU A 57 4.79 10.44 25.89
N THR A 58 4.99 9.43 26.74
CA THR A 58 6.31 9.18 27.34
C THR A 58 7.25 8.56 26.31
N GLN A 59 8.56 8.56 26.59
CA GLN A 59 9.54 7.90 25.72
C GLN A 59 9.19 6.40 25.50
N TYR A 60 8.75 5.70 26.54
CA TYR A 60 8.33 4.30 26.44
C TYR A 60 7.10 4.11 25.56
N GLN A 61 6.15 5.05 25.59
CA GLN A 61 4.97 4.99 24.72
C GLN A 61 5.30 5.32 23.25
N LEU A 62 6.30 6.17 23.00
CA LEU A 62 6.84 6.39 21.66
C LEU A 62 7.52 5.12 21.13
N ASP A 63 8.33 4.47 21.95
CA ASP A 63 8.98 3.20 21.60
C ASP A 63 7.93 2.11 21.31
N HIS A 64 6.91 1.98 22.15
CA HIS A 64 5.76 1.10 21.90
C HIS A 64 5.11 1.41 20.54
N LEU A 65 4.82 2.67 20.25
CA LEU A 65 4.17 3.06 18.99
C LEU A 65 4.99 2.65 17.77
N LEU A 66 6.30 2.91 17.79
CA LEU A 66 7.21 2.57 16.68
C LEU A 66 7.34 1.06 16.51
N LEU A 67 7.44 0.31 17.61
CA LEU A 67 7.46 -1.15 17.59
C LEU A 67 6.15 -1.72 17.07
N SER A 68 5.00 -1.20 17.52
CA SER A 68 3.68 -1.60 17.05
C SER A 68 3.48 -1.32 15.57
N LEU A 69 3.94 -0.18 15.06
CA LEU A 69 3.89 0.15 13.63
C LEU A 69 4.71 -0.84 12.80
N ARG A 70 5.95 -1.07 13.21
CA ARG A 70 6.83 -2.03 12.54
C ARG A 70 6.22 -3.42 12.54
N ASP A 71 5.80 -3.88 13.71
CA ASP A 71 5.17 -5.19 13.89
C ASP A 71 3.94 -5.33 12.99
N SER A 72 3.05 -4.33 12.98
CA SER A 72 1.85 -4.31 12.12
C SER A 72 2.21 -4.48 10.64
N LEU A 73 3.19 -3.71 10.14
CA LEU A 73 3.61 -3.73 8.74
C LEU A 73 4.39 -5.00 8.34
N ASP A 74 5.13 -5.59 9.28
CA ASP A 74 5.82 -6.86 9.09
C ASP A 74 4.82 -8.04 8.97
N ASN A 75 3.60 -7.93 9.53
CA ASN A 75 2.54 -8.94 9.39
C ASN A 75 1.66 -8.80 8.16
N PHE A 76 1.87 -7.78 7.34
CA PHE A 76 1.12 -7.68 6.09
C PHE A 76 1.50 -8.86 5.19
N SER A 77 0.62 -9.19 4.25
CA SER A 77 0.88 -10.22 3.25
C SER A 77 0.83 -9.59 1.86
N PRO A 78 1.98 -9.38 1.19
CA PRO A 78 3.35 -9.61 1.68
C PRO A 78 3.80 -8.58 2.75
N PRO A 79 4.88 -8.85 3.52
CA PRO A 79 5.42 -7.89 4.48
C PRO A 79 5.85 -6.59 3.81
N VAL A 80 5.58 -5.44 4.43
CA VAL A 80 5.89 -4.13 3.84
C VAL A 80 7.36 -3.76 4.07
N PRO A 81 8.16 -3.57 3.01
CA PRO A 81 9.55 -3.14 3.15
C PRO A 81 9.69 -1.76 3.78
N ARG A 82 10.76 -1.58 4.56
CA ARG A 82 11.08 -0.31 5.24
C ARG A 82 11.27 0.89 4.30
N PHE A 83 11.69 0.68 3.06
CA PHE A 83 11.87 1.78 2.11
C PHE A 83 10.55 2.34 1.57
N MET A 84 9.40 1.69 1.84
CA MET A 84 8.09 2.16 1.38
C MET A 84 7.41 3.12 2.36
N TYR A 85 7.96 3.29 3.57
CA TYR A 85 7.39 4.18 4.57
C TYR A 85 8.46 4.84 5.42
N HIS A 86 8.12 6.01 5.97
CA HIS A 86 8.95 6.74 6.91
C HIS A 86 8.09 7.23 8.08
N THR A 87 8.69 7.36 9.26
CA THR A 87 8.00 7.82 10.46
C THR A 87 8.78 8.95 11.10
N GLN A 88 8.10 10.06 11.39
CA GLN A 88 8.67 11.21 12.08
C GLN A 88 7.87 11.52 13.34
N ILE A 89 8.57 11.90 14.39
CA ILE A 89 8.00 12.31 15.67
C ILE A 89 8.29 13.80 15.82
N VAL A 90 7.25 14.63 15.80
CA VAL A 90 7.35 16.08 15.84
C VAL A 90 6.81 16.58 17.18
N PRO A 91 7.62 17.24 18.03
CA PRO A 91 7.12 17.80 19.29
C PRO A 91 6.15 18.95 19.02
N VAL A 92 5.09 19.03 19.82
CA VAL A 92 4.13 20.14 19.82
C VAL A 92 4.49 21.08 20.96
N LEU A 93 4.77 22.33 20.63
CA LEU A 93 5.20 23.38 21.56
C LEU A 93 4.10 24.40 21.76
N GLU A 94 3.93 24.89 22.98
CA GLU A 94 3.11 26.06 23.23
C GLU A 94 3.90 27.35 22.93
N ALA A 95 3.18 28.45 22.75
CA ALA A 95 3.82 29.73 22.45
C ALA A 95 4.70 30.18 23.61
N GLY A 96 6.02 30.21 23.39
CA GLY A 96 7.01 30.59 24.40
C GLY A 96 7.75 29.41 25.04
N ASP A 97 7.36 28.16 24.74
CA ASP A 97 8.13 27.00 25.18
C ASP A 97 9.45 26.90 24.40
N PRO A 98 10.58 26.68 25.09
CA PRO A 98 11.82 26.33 24.41
C PRO A 98 11.65 24.99 23.69
N TYR A 99 12.28 24.84 22.53
CA TYR A 99 12.32 23.54 21.86
C TYR A 99 12.97 22.52 22.80
N PRO A 100 12.33 21.36 23.06
CA PRO A 100 12.87 20.37 23.96
C PRO A 100 14.17 19.82 23.37
N THR A 101 15.29 20.21 23.95
CA THR A 101 16.61 19.70 23.55
C THR A 101 16.88 18.33 24.16
N GLU A 102 16.21 17.97 25.26
CA GLU A 102 16.48 16.72 25.99
C GLU A 102 15.16 16.10 26.52
N PHE A 103 14.95 14.83 26.18
CA PHE A 103 13.96 14.00 26.86
C PHE A 103 14.45 13.72 28.28
N LEU A 104 13.53 13.50 29.23
CA LEU A 104 13.92 12.99 30.55
C LEU A 104 14.80 11.74 30.36
N PRO A 105 16.03 11.73 30.92
CA PRO A 105 16.96 10.64 30.71
C PRO A 105 16.34 9.35 31.21
N CYS A 106 16.24 8.41 30.30
CA CYS A 106 15.56 7.15 30.49
C CYS A 106 16.58 6.02 30.42
N PRO A 107 16.70 5.16 31.45
CA PRO A 107 17.67 4.07 31.42
C PRO A 107 17.37 3.12 30.26
N GLU A 108 18.39 2.79 29.47
CA GLU A 108 18.26 1.97 28.27
C GLU A 108 17.74 0.55 28.58
N TRP A 109 18.08 0.01 29.75
CA TRP A 109 17.59 -1.30 30.19
C TRP A 109 16.07 -1.33 30.42
N VAL A 110 15.46 -0.22 30.85
CA VAL A 110 13.99 -0.13 30.97
C VAL A 110 13.36 -0.01 29.59
N ARG A 111 13.98 0.74 28.67
CA ARG A 111 13.52 0.84 27.27
C ARG A 111 13.59 -0.49 26.53
N ALA A 112 14.49 -1.38 26.94
CA ALA A 112 14.63 -2.72 26.39
C ALA A 112 13.56 -3.70 26.91
N GLU A 113 12.76 -3.32 27.91
CA GLU A 113 11.67 -4.19 28.38
C GLU A 113 10.65 -4.45 27.27
N PRO A 114 10.22 -5.71 27.09
CA PRO A 114 9.33 -6.07 25.99
C PRO A 114 7.96 -5.40 26.16
N HIS A 115 7.49 -4.75 25.10
CA HIS A 115 6.15 -4.20 25.05
C HIS A 115 5.12 -5.27 24.67
N TYR A 116 3.93 -5.19 25.25
CA TYR A 116 2.79 -6.01 24.86
C TYR A 116 2.13 -5.41 23.60
N LEU A 117 2.49 -5.96 22.43
CA LEU A 117 1.95 -5.57 21.13
C LEU A 117 0.69 -6.39 20.78
N ARG A 118 -0.10 -5.94 19.79
CA ARG A 118 -1.30 -6.61 19.25
C ARG A 118 -2.35 -7.00 20.31
N SER A 119 -2.37 -6.28 21.42
CA SER A 119 -3.29 -6.53 22.50
C SER A 119 -3.95 -5.24 22.94
N HIS A 120 -5.25 -5.31 23.16
CA HIS A 120 -6.02 -4.22 23.76
C HIS A 120 -5.72 -4.05 25.26
N MET A 121 -4.98 -4.98 25.88
CA MET A 121 -4.58 -4.91 27.28
C MET A 121 -3.47 -3.86 27.48
N LEU A 122 -3.48 -3.22 28.66
CA LEU A 122 -2.47 -2.24 29.04
C LEU A 122 -1.07 -2.88 29.14
N CYS A 123 -0.07 -2.13 28.69
CA CYS A 123 1.33 -2.46 28.74
C CYS A 123 1.96 -1.74 29.94
N TRP A 124 3.10 -2.22 30.42
CA TRP A 124 3.86 -1.58 31.49
C TRP A 124 4.10 -0.08 31.21
N CYS A 125 4.28 0.33 29.95
CA CYS A 125 4.46 1.74 29.59
C CYS A 125 3.22 2.62 29.82
N ASP A 126 2.02 2.04 29.83
CA ASP A 126 0.79 2.74 30.21
C ASP A 126 0.74 2.95 31.72
N TYR A 127 1.10 1.93 32.50
CA TYR A 127 1.16 2.01 33.95
C TYR A 127 2.22 3.01 34.41
N ASP A 128 3.39 3.03 33.75
CA ASP A 128 4.42 4.03 33.99
C ASP A 128 3.92 5.46 33.69
N SER A 129 3.31 5.67 32.53
CA SER A 129 2.71 6.96 32.16
C SER A 129 1.63 7.42 33.15
N LEU A 130 0.80 6.50 33.63
CA LEU A 130 -0.20 6.78 34.65
C LEU A 130 0.45 7.15 36.00
N GLY A 131 1.50 6.44 36.40
CA GLY A 131 2.29 6.74 37.60
C GLY A 131 2.95 8.12 37.53
N GLN A 132 3.55 8.47 36.38
CA GLN A 132 4.11 9.79 36.13
C GLN A 132 3.03 10.88 36.26
N PHE A 133 1.85 10.65 35.67
CA PHE A 133 0.73 11.58 35.77
C PHE A 133 0.26 11.78 37.22
N HIS A 134 0.15 10.72 38.01
CA HIS A 134 -0.20 10.82 39.43
C HIS A 134 0.85 11.57 40.26
N ASN A 135 2.12 11.53 39.84
CA ASN A 135 3.20 12.30 40.45
C ASN A 135 3.32 13.73 39.90
N GLY A 136 2.36 14.18 39.08
CA GLY A 136 2.35 15.54 38.51
C GLY A 136 3.33 15.75 37.36
N ILE A 137 3.95 14.68 36.84
CA ILE A 137 4.81 14.73 35.66
C ILE A 137 3.93 14.61 34.42
N LEU A 138 3.90 15.67 33.61
CA LEU A 138 3.13 15.71 32.37
C LEU A 138 4.03 15.37 31.18
N PRO A 139 3.73 14.31 30.40
CA PRO A 139 4.48 14.00 29.19
C PRO A 139 4.31 15.09 28.13
N MET A 140 5.34 15.28 27.31
CA MET A 140 5.28 16.17 26.16
C MET A 140 4.26 15.68 25.12
N SER A 141 3.70 16.63 24.38
CA SER A 141 2.80 16.37 23.26
C SER A 141 3.58 16.17 21.97
N PHE A 142 3.23 15.15 21.20
CA PHE A 142 3.85 14.85 19.90
C PHE A 142 2.80 14.67 18.81
N VAL A 143 3.13 15.10 17.60
CA VAL A 143 2.50 14.61 16.37
C VAL A 143 3.36 13.50 15.81
N VAL A 144 2.75 12.35 15.52
CA VAL A 144 3.43 11.29 14.78
C VAL A 144 2.97 11.33 13.35
N GLU A 145 3.94 11.52 12.46
CA GLU A 145 3.75 11.48 11.02
C GLU A 145 4.20 10.12 10.50
N ILE A 146 3.30 9.40 9.83
CA ILE A 146 3.62 8.15 9.14
C ILE A 146 3.35 8.37 7.66
N THR A 147 4.42 8.44 6.88
CA THR A 147 4.38 8.74 5.45
C THR A 147 4.67 7.47 4.65
N VAL A 148 3.70 7.04 3.86
CA VAL A 148 3.84 6.00 2.83
C VAL A 148 4.32 6.69 1.55
N LEU A 149 5.45 6.24 1.03
CA LEU A 149 6.05 6.84 -0.16
C LEU A 149 5.32 6.37 -1.43
N PRO A 150 5.22 7.24 -2.45
CA PRO A 150 4.69 6.84 -3.75
C PRO A 150 5.59 5.76 -4.36
N VAL A 151 4.96 4.77 -4.99
CA VAL A 151 5.62 3.60 -5.52
C VAL A 151 5.89 3.80 -7.00
N ASP A 152 7.17 3.83 -7.39
CA ASP A 152 7.53 3.74 -8.80
C ASP A 152 7.45 2.28 -9.26
N LYS A 153 6.64 2.04 -10.31
CA LYS A 153 6.45 0.69 -10.87
C LYS A 153 7.72 0.18 -11.56
N GLU A 154 8.62 1.08 -11.94
CA GLU A 154 9.85 0.71 -12.63
C GLU A 154 11.01 0.39 -11.69
N ASP A 155 10.88 0.70 -10.40
CA ASP A 155 11.90 0.47 -9.38
C ASP A 155 12.25 -1.03 -9.26
N PRO A 156 13.54 -1.41 -9.38
CA PRO A 156 14.00 -2.78 -9.17
C PRO A 156 13.57 -3.39 -7.83
N CYS A 157 13.51 -2.60 -6.76
CA CYS A 157 13.11 -3.07 -5.43
C CYS A 157 11.64 -3.47 -5.40
N ILE A 158 10.78 -2.77 -6.14
CA ILE A 158 9.35 -3.08 -6.25
C ILE A 158 9.13 -4.30 -7.15
N LYS A 159 9.86 -4.39 -8.26
CA LYS A 159 9.85 -5.57 -9.14
C LYS A 159 10.28 -6.84 -8.40
N ALA A 160 11.23 -6.73 -7.47
CA ALA A 160 11.68 -7.84 -6.65
C ALA A 160 10.60 -8.39 -5.70
N LEU A 161 9.57 -7.58 -5.34
CA LEU A 161 8.44 -8.05 -4.53
C LEU A 161 7.48 -8.96 -5.30
N MET A 162 7.54 -8.94 -6.64
CA MET A 162 6.66 -9.72 -7.51
C MET A 162 7.47 -10.50 -8.55
N PRO A 163 8.29 -11.47 -8.12
CA PRO A 163 9.13 -12.24 -9.03
C PRO A 163 8.24 -13.05 -9.98
N GLY A 164 8.28 -12.73 -11.28
CA GLY A 164 7.57 -13.46 -12.33
C GLY A 164 6.55 -12.63 -13.13
N LEU A 165 6.16 -11.44 -12.65
CA LEU A 165 5.31 -10.54 -13.43
C LEU A 165 6.14 -9.76 -14.46
N LYS A 166 5.85 -9.98 -15.75
CA LYS A 166 6.44 -9.22 -16.86
C LYS A 166 5.83 -7.83 -17.03
N ILE A 167 4.69 -7.59 -16.39
CA ILE A 167 3.92 -6.36 -16.50
C ILE A 167 4.18 -5.54 -15.23
N PRO A 168 4.50 -4.24 -15.36
CA PRO A 168 4.66 -3.37 -14.21
C PRO A 168 3.30 -3.08 -13.56
N THR A 169 2.89 -3.94 -12.63
CA THR A 169 1.71 -3.74 -11.76
C THR A 169 2.14 -3.33 -10.36
N LEU A 170 1.22 -2.76 -9.58
CA LEU A 170 1.49 -2.47 -8.18
C LEU A 170 1.36 -3.74 -7.32
N PRO A 171 2.23 -3.96 -6.32
CA PRO A 171 2.03 -5.02 -5.35
C PRO A 171 0.77 -4.74 -4.53
N VAL A 172 -0.03 -5.78 -4.33
CA VAL A 172 -1.23 -5.72 -3.48
C VAL A 172 -0.89 -6.28 -2.12
N PHE A 173 -1.06 -5.46 -1.10
CA PHE A 173 -0.85 -5.79 0.30
C PHE A 173 -2.18 -6.11 0.98
N GLN A 174 -2.20 -7.24 1.67
CA GLN A 174 -3.25 -7.65 2.58
C GLN A 174 -2.87 -7.21 4.00
N CYS A 175 -3.80 -6.56 4.68
CA CYS A 175 -3.66 -6.13 6.06
C CYS A 175 -3.72 -7.34 7.02
N GLU A 176 -3.36 -7.14 8.28
CA GLU A 176 -3.27 -8.19 9.31
C GLU A 176 -4.60 -8.94 9.58
N ASP A 177 -5.76 -8.37 9.22
CA ASP A 177 -7.07 -9.01 9.28
C ASP A 177 -7.40 -9.88 8.05
N GLY A 178 -6.42 -10.06 7.17
CA GLY A 178 -6.62 -10.77 5.92
C GLY A 178 -7.47 -10.00 4.91
N GLN A 179 -7.68 -8.68 5.09
CA GLN A 179 -8.47 -7.88 4.16
C GLN A 179 -7.58 -6.96 3.33
N VAL A 180 -8.03 -6.66 2.11
CA VAL A 180 -7.35 -5.74 1.21
C VAL A 180 -8.13 -4.43 1.19
N TYR A 181 -7.42 -3.33 1.44
CA TYR A 181 -8.00 -2.00 1.49
C TYR A 181 -7.41 -1.13 0.38
N PHE A 182 -8.23 -0.35 -0.29
CA PHE A 182 -7.80 0.68 -1.23
C PHE A 182 -8.37 2.03 -0.81
N ARG A 183 -7.57 3.08 -1.00
CA ARG A 183 -8.05 4.45 -0.79
C ARG A 183 -8.68 5.00 -2.08
N LYS A 184 -9.95 5.40 -2.03
CA LYS A 184 -10.70 6.02 -3.13
C LYS A 184 -11.36 7.31 -2.65
N HIS A 185 -11.09 8.43 -3.33
CA HIS A 185 -11.74 9.73 -3.06
C HIS A 185 -11.80 10.09 -1.57
N SER A 186 -10.69 9.95 -0.85
CA SER A 186 -10.57 10.20 0.60
C SER A 186 -11.32 9.23 1.52
N SER A 187 -11.87 8.14 1.00
CA SER A 187 -12.43 7.03 1.80
C SER A 187 -11.63 5.75 1.61
N ILE A 188 -11.72 4.84 2.57
CA ILE A 188 -11.10 3.51 2.49
C ILE A 188 -12.18 2.51 2.17
N VAL A 189 -11.98 1.80 1.05
CA VAL A 189 -12.90 0.78 0.56
C VAL A 189 -12.23 -0.58 0.72
N LYS A 190 -12.99 -1.52 1.26
CA LYS A 190 -12.58 -2.93 1.33
C LYS A 190 -12.83 -3.57 -0.02
N TYR A 191 -11.83 -4.24 -0.56
CA TYR A 191 -11.94 -4.94 -1.84
C TYR A 191 -12.10 -6.43 -1.64
N SER A 192 -12.96 -7.04 -2.45
CA SER A 192 -13.04 -8.48 -2.59
C SER A 192 -11.99 -8.98 -3.59
N MET A 193 -11.73 -10.29 -3.61
CA MET A 193 -10.81 -10.88 -4.58
C MET A 193 -11.27 -10.67 -6.03
N THR A 194 -12.58 -10.62 -6.28
CA THR A 194 -13.11 -10.34 -7.62
C THR A 194 -12.78 -8.91 -8.05
N ASP A 195 -12.93 -7.94 -7.15
CA ASP A 195 -12.61 -6.53 -7.44
C ASP A 195 -11.11 -6.35 -7.73
N ILE A 196 -10.24 -7.06 -6.99
CA ILE A 196 -8.80 -7.03 -7.20
C ILE A 196 -8.45 -7.61 -8.58
N MET A 197 -9.08 -8.72 -8.96
CA MET A 197 -8.86 -9.34 -10.27
C MET A 197 -9.34 -8.44 -11.41
N GLU A 198 -10.47 -7.75 -11.25
CA GLU A 198 -10.98 -6.79 -12.22
C GLU A 198 -10.04 -5.59 -12.37
N GLN A 199 -9.60 -5.01 -11.26
CA GLN A 199 -8.62 -3.92 -11.27
C GLN A 199 -7.30 -4.35 -11.94
N ALA A 200 -6.80 -5.55 -11.64
CA ALA A 200 -5.59 -6.07 -12.28
C ALA A 200 -5.78 -6.24 -13.80
N LYS A 201 -6.95 -6.72 -14.25
CA LYS A 201 -7.27 -6.81 -15.68
C LYS A 201 -7.31 -5.44 -16.34
N GLU A 202 -7.88 -4.44 -15.68
CA GLU A 202 -7.92 -3.06 -16.17
C GLU A 202 -6.50 -2.48 -16.29
N GLU A 203 -5.64 -2.64 -15.29
CA GLU A 203 -4.25 -2.17 -15.34
C GLU A 203 -3.47 -2.83 -16.49
N VAL A 204 -3.64 -4.14 -16.67
CA VAL A 204 -3.03 -4.88 -17.78
C VAL A 204 -3.56 -4.39 -19.13
N ALA A 205 -4.87 -4.18 -19.25
CA ALA A 205 -5.48 -3.66 -20.47
C ALA A 205 -4.94 -2.26 -20.82
N ILE A 206 -4.84 -1.36 -19.83
CA ILE A 206 -4.28 -0.01 -20.01
C ILE A 206 -2.83 -0.09 -20.51
N TYR A 207 -2.03 -1.02 -19.97
CA TYR A 207 -0.65 -1.21 -20.40
C TYR A 207 -0.52 -1.69 -21.85
N TYR A 208 -1.36 -2.64 -22.28
CA TYR A 208 -1.28 -3.20 -23.64
C TYR A 208 -2.06 -2.40 -24.69
N MET A 209 -3.04 -1.57 -24.30
CA MET A 209 -3.89 -0.81 -25.23
C MET A 209 -3.10 0.02 -26.26
N PRO A 210 -2.05 0.78 -25.90
CA PRO A 210 -1.26 1.52 -26.88
C PRO A 210 -0.59 0.61 -27.93
N GLN A 211 -0.11 -0.56 -27.51
CA GLN A 211 0.57 -1.53 -28.37
C GLN A 211 -0.43 -2.18 -29.34
N LEU A 212 -1.60 -2.58 -28.83
CA LEU A 212 -2.71 -3.12 -29.61
C LEU A 212 -3.22 -2.11 -30.62
N MET A 213 -3.42 -0.84 -30.21
CA MET A 213 -3.85 0.22 -31.12
C MET A 213 -2.81 0.53 -32.20
N GLY A 214 -1.51 0.47 -31.86
CA GLY A 214 -0.43 0.58 -32.83
C GLY A 214 -0.40 -0.58 -33.84
N ALA A 215 -0.60 -1.81 -33.38
CA ALA A 215 -0.71 -2.99 -34.25
C ALA A 215 -1.95 -2.91 -35.16
N TRP A 216 -3.09 -2.50 -34.62
CA TRP A 216 -4.34 -2.34 -35.37
C TRP A 216 -4.22 -1.27 -36.47
N LYS A 217 -3.60 -0.11 -36.18
CA LYS A 217 -3.33 0.92 -37.19
C LYS A 217 -2.46 0.39 -38.33
N ARG A 218 -1.40 -0.38 -38.01
CA ARG A 218 -0.54 -1.00 -39.01
C ARG A 218 -1.29 -2.02 -39.86
N TRP A 219 -2.10 -2.88 -39.23
CA TRP A 219 -2.91 -3.85 -39.95
C TRP A 219 -3.91 -3.18 -40.90
N LYS A 220 -4.60 -2.12 -40.44
CA LYS A 220 -5.52 -1.34 -41.28
C LYS A 220 -4.80 -0.71 -42.48
N MET A 221 -3.59 -0.18 -42.28
CA MET A 221 -2.77 0.37 -43.36
C MET A 221 -2.39 -0.70 -44.40
N ILE A 222 -1.96 -1.89 -43.95
CA ILE A 222 -1.64 -3.02 -44.82
C ILE A 222 -2.89 -3.46 -45.60
N SER A 223 -4.03 -3.55 -44.94
CA SER A 223 -5.30 -3.90 -45.59
C SER A 223 -5.68 -2.89 -46.67
N SER A 224 -5.55 -1.59 -46.41
CA SER A 224 -5.82 -0.55 -47.42
C SER A 224 -4.84 -0.58 -48.60
N LEU A 225 -3.55 -0.87 -48.34
CA LEU A 225 -2.57 -1.06 -49.41
C LEU A 225 -2.89 -2.28 -50.26
N LEU A 226 -3.30 -3.40 -49.65
CA LEU A 226 -3.73 -4.60 -50.37
C LEU A 226 -4.94 -4.34 -51.27
N GLU A 227 -5.94 -3.59 -50.79
CA GLU A 227 -7.08 -3.20 -51.61
C GLU A 227 -6.68 -2.31 -52.79
N LEU A 228 -5.73 -1.38 -52.60
CA LEU A 228 -5.18 -0.56 -53.68
C LEU A 228 -4.45 -1.40 -54.73
N VAL A 229 -3.62 -2.35 -54.30
CA VAL A 229 -2.91 -3.28 -55.20
C VAL A 229 -3.90 -4.11 -56.01
N LYS A 230 -4.94 -4.67 -55.38
CA LYS A 230 -6.00 -5.41 -56.08
C LYS A 230 -6.71 -4.56 -57.14
N LYS A 231 -6.96 -3.29 -56.86
CA LYS A 231 -7.56 -2.36 -57.83
C LYS A 231 -6.64 -2.01 -59.00
N MET A 232 -5.33 -1.90 -58.77
CA MET A 232 -4.37 -1.56 -59.82
C MET A 232 -4.01 -2.74 -60.73
N PHE A 233 -4.09 -3.98 -60.24
CA PHE A 233 -3.69 -5.17 -60.99
C PHE A 233 -4.79 -6.26 -60.97
N PRO A 234 -5.97 -6.02 -61.56
CA PRO A 234 -7.09 -6.97 -61.55
C PRO A 234 -6.76 -8.30 -62.26
N GLN A 235 -5.78 -8.31 -63.17
CA GLN A 235 -5.37 -9.53 -63.89
C GLN A 235 -4.43 -10.45 -63.08
N GLN A 236 -3.91 -9.99 -61.93
CA GLN A 236 -3.01 -10.79 -61.07
C GLN A 236 -3.70 -11.37 -59.83
N GLU A 237 -5.03 -11.26 -59.70
CA GLU A 237 -5.79 -11.80 -58.54
C GLU A 237 -5.48 -13.28 -58.27
N LYS A 238 -5.31 -14.10 -59.32
CA LYS A 238 -4.98 -15.52 -59.18
C LYS A 238 -3.62 -15.79 -58.53
N VAL A 239 -2.63 -14.92 -58.73
CA VAL A 239 -1.27 -15.11 -58.22
C VAL A 239 -1.17 -14.72 -56.73
N ILE A 240 -1.90 -13.69 -56.31
CA ILE A 240 -1.91 -13.22 -54.91
C ILE A 240 -2.65 -14.22 -54.01
N ASP A 241 -3.76 -14.79 -54.48
CA ASP A 241 -4.50 -15.80 -53.73
C ASP A 241 -3.73 -17.14 -53.60
N GLU A 242 -2.87 -17.50 -54.57
CA GLU A 242 -1.95 -18.65 -54.48
C GLU A 242 -0.82 -18.43 -53.45
N ILE A 243 -0.31 -17.21 -53.31
CA ILE A 243 0.76 -16.89 -52.33
C ILE A 243 0.21 -16.98 -50.89
N PHE A 244 -1.00 -16.49 -50.63
CA PHE A 244 -1.62 -16.52 -49.30
C PHE A 244 -2.22 -17.88 -48.91
N SER A 245 -2.53 -18.74 -49.88
CA SER A 245 -2.95 -20.12 -49.60
C SER A 245 -1.76 -21.02 -49.27
N ASN A 246 -0.59 -20.80 -49.88
CA ASN A 246 0.64 -21.50 -49.51
C ASN A 246 1.22 -21.09 -48.15
N SER A 247 0.99 -19.86 -47.67
CA SER A 247 1.45 -19.44 -46.34
C SER A 247 0.62 -20.00 -45.17
N LYS A 248 -0.51 -20.69 -45.44
CA LYS A 248 -1.29 -21.42 -44.43
C LYS A 248 -0.89 -22.89 -44.30
N GLY A 249 0.06 -23.37 -45.12
CA GLY A 249 0.47 -24.79 -45.20
C GLY A 249 1.64 -25.21 -44.31
N GLU A 250 2.42 -24.28 -43.75
CA GLU A 250 3.52 -24.62 -42.82
C GLU A 250 3.02 -24.57 -41.37
N ALA A 251 2.23 -25.59 -41.00
CA ALA A 251 2.12 -25.98 -39.60
C ALA A 251 3.48 -26.53 -39.16
N VAL A 252 4.14 -25.82 -38.25
CA VAL A 252 5.35 -26.28 -37.56
C VAL A 252 5.04 -27.61 -36.86
N PRO A 253 5.81 -28.68 -37.09
CA PRO A 253 5.59 -29.93 -36.37
C PRO A 253 5.88 -29.72 -34.88
N GLU A 254 4.92 -30.10 -34.04
CA GLU A 254 5.09 -30.24 -32.59
C GLU A 254 6.25 -31.20 -32.33
N SER A 255 7.42 -30.64 -32.00
CA SER A 255 8.50 -31.41 -31.39
C SER A 255 8.13 -31.68 -29.94
N SER A 256 7.80 -32.93 -29.67
CA SER A 256 7.81 -33.59 -28.37
C SER A 256 9.00 -33.15 -27.53
N ILE A 257 8.73 -32.56 -26.36
CA ILE A 257 9.68 -32.49 -25.25
C ILE A 257 9.14 -33.39 -24.15
N SER A 258 9.74 -34.58 -24.06
CA SER A 258 9.80 -35.42 -22.88
C SER A 258 10.86 -34.85 -21.93
N ASP A 259 10.42 -34.39 -20.76
CA ASP A 259 10.94 -34.68 -19.41
C ASP A 259 10.34 -33.69 -18.39
#